data_AF-A0A3M1EJT4-F1
#
_entry.id   AF-A0A3M1EJT4-F1
#
_cell.length_a   1.000
_cell.length_b   1.000
_cell.length_c   1.000
_cell.angle_alpha   90.00
_cell.angle_beta   90.00
_cell.angle_gamma   90.00
#
_symmetry.space_group_name_H-M   'P 1'
#
loop_
_entity.id
_entity.type
_entity.pdbx_description
1 polymer ?
#
loop_
_entity_poly.entity_id
_entity_poly.type
_entity_poly.pdbx_seq_one_letter_code
_entity_poly.pdbx_strand_id
1 'polypeptide(L)'
;MKRKLSLAVGLILILLAVSVPALYAQGGGQPTVPWTAYGKVTINGTVADAGTLVEARNPTTNTQCGQGIVITGGDYVINVENAGQTPGCFSDNDTVQFRVMVNGVFQEAQQTPAGMKFLSGSVDNVDLSLSVAPPPPCPDFQDPPGVRLEDVLLVVGHWREKSTDPGWNGTYDLDKDNVISIKDVMMVSARWGDTCPP
;
A
#
# COMPACT_ATOMS: atom_id res chain seq x y z
N MET A 1 -59.78 63.16 51.46
CA MET A 1 -58.74 64.12 51.91
C MET A 1 -57.37 63.50 51.66
N LYS A 2 -56.62 64.00 50.67
CA LYS A 2 -55.30 64.68 50.78
C LYS A 2 -54.11 63.82 51.31
N ARG A 3 -53.28 63.37 50.34
CA ARG A 3 -51.78 63.28 50.27
C ARG A 3 -51.06 62.44 51.36
N LYS A 4 -50.00 61.65 51.08
CA LYS A 4 -48.73 62.03 50.44
C LYS A 4 -47.96 60.83 49.84
N LEU A 5 -47.17 61.20 48.84
CA LEU A 5 -46.15 60.51 48.05
C LEU A 5 -44.85 60.30 48.86
N SER A 6 -44.17 59.15 48.69
CA SER A 6 -42.71 58.91 48.88
C SER A 6 -42.38 57.61 48.11
N LEU A 7 -41.93 57.63 46.86
CA LEU A 7 -40.56 57.87 46.37
C LEU A 7 -39.46 57.09 47.13
N ALA A 8 -39.09 55.93 46.61
CA ALA A 8 -37.76 55.35 46.78
C ALA A 8 -37.38 54.63 45.49
N VAL A 9 -36.66 55.38 44.66
CA VAL A 9 -35.95 54.93 43.47
C VAL A 9 -34.78 54.06 43.94
N GLY A 10 -34.75 52.80 43.48
CA GLY A 10 -33.65 51.87 43.70
C GLY A 10 -33.33 51.14 42.40
N LEU A 11 -32.90 51.90 41.39
CA LEU A 11 -32.41 51.39 40.11
C LEU A 11 -31.05 50.72 40.32
N ILE A 12 -31.05 49.43 40.68
CA ILE A 12 -29.84 48.61 40.68
C ILE A 12 -29.60 48.14 39.24
N LEU A 13 -28.82 48.94 38.50
CA LEU A 13 -28.24 48.56 37.22
C LEU A 13 -27.05 47.62 37.51
N ILE A 14 -27.30 46.32 37.61
CA ILE A 14 -26.23 45.33 37.55
C ILE A 14 -25.85 45.22 36.07
N LEU A 15 -24.75 45.90 35.69
CA LEU A 15 -24.00 45.57 34.48
C LEU A 15 -23.40 44.17 34.69
N LEU A 16 -24.17 43.15 34.32
CA LEU A 16 -23.61 41.87 33.91
C LEU A 16 -22.89 42.12 32.59
N ALA A 17 -21.59 42.42 32.68
CA ALA A 17 -20.68 42.24 31.57
C ALA A 17 -20.62 40.73 31.30
N VAL A 18 -21.60 40.23 30.53
CA VAL A 18 -21.48 38.95 29.84
C VAL A 18 -20.37 39.17 28.83
N SER A 19 -19.12 38.87 29.23
CA SER A 19 -18.07 38.57 28.29
C SER A 19 -18.54 37.34 27.54
N VAL A 20 -19.28 37.55 26.45
CA VAL A 20 -19.42 36.57 25.39
C VAL A 20 -17.98 36.32 24.97
N PRO A 21 -17.36 35.16 25.25
CA PRO A 21 -16.14 34.85 24.54
C PRO A 21 -16.54 34.95 23.08
N ALA A 22 -15.93 35.89 22.36
CA ALA A 22 -15.96 35.85 20.92
C ALA A 22 -15.51 34.43 20.59
N LEU A 23 -16.45 33.60 20.14
CA LEU A 23 -16.17 32.43 19.34
C LEU A 23 -15.56 33.01 18.08
N TYR A 24 -14.29 33.43 18.19
CA TYR A 24 -13.44 33.65 17.07
C TYR A 24 -13.59 32.38 16.26
N ALA A 25 -14.10 32.60 15.05
CA ALA A 25 -14.22 31.61 14.01
C ALA A 25 -13.09 30.61 14.19
N GLN A 26 -13.44 29.39 14.59
CA GLN A 26 -12.63 28.22 14.27
C GLN A 26 -12.37 28.40 12.79
N GLY A 27 -11.15 28.84 12.45
CA GLY A 27 -10.77 29.19 11.10
C GLY A 27 -11.11 27.98 10.28
N GLY A 28 -12.22 28.06 9.54
CA GLY A 28 -12.63 27.02 8.63
C GLY A 28 -11.58 27.03 7.55
N GLY A 29 -10.49 26.29 7.79
CA GLY A 29 -9.44 26.08 6.82
C GLY A 29 -10.16 25.66 5.56
N GLN A 30 -9.95 26.43 4.49
CA GLN A 30 -10.49 26.11 3.19
C GLN A 30 -10.28 24.62 2.94
N PRO A 31 -11.31 23.84 2.55
CA PRO A 31 -11.17 22.42 2.33
C PRO A 31 -9.94 22.17 1.47
N THR A 32 -8.95 21.45 2.02
CA THR A 32 -7.74 21.14 1.27
C THR A 32 -8.12 20.17 0.16
N VAL A 33 -7.94 20.60 -1.08
CA VAL A 33 -8.27 19.78 -2.25
C VAL A 33 -7.27 18.61 -2.29
N PRO A 34 -7.73 17.36 -2.47
CA PRO A 34 -6.84 16.22 -2.62
C PRO A 34 -5.85 16.42 -3.76
N TRP A 35 -4.64 15.87 -3.61
CA TRP A 35 -3.72 15.72 -4.73
C TRP A 35 -4.21 14.57 -5.63
N THR A 36 -4.10 14.72 -6.95
CA THR A 36 -4.46 13.65 -7.88
C THR A 36 -3.23 13.16 -8.65
N ALA A 37 -2.93 11.87 -8.56
CA ALA A 37 -1.91 11.21 -9.37
C ALA A 37 -2.57 10.39 -10.48
N TYR A 38 -2.06 10.48 -11.71
CA TYR A 38 -2.52 9.67 -12.83
C TYR A 38 -1.36 9.25 -13.73
N GLY A 39 -1.48 8.14 -14.44
CA GLY A 39 -0.43 7.71 -15.38
C GLY A 39 -0.63 6.28 -15.82
N LYS A 40 0.44 5.65 -16.30
CA LYS A 40 0.44 4.25 -16.73
C LYS A 40 1.16 3.35 -15.74
N VAL A 41 0.69 2.11 -15.60
CA VAL A 41 1.36 1.05 -14.85
C VAL A 41 1.93 0.02 -15.81
N THR A 42 3.22 -0.28 -15.65
CA THR A 42 3.90 -1.37 -16.36
C THR A 42 4.52 -2.37 -15.38
N ILE A 43 4.33 -3.66 -15.66
CA ILE A 43 4.84 -4.79 -14.90
C ILE A 43 5.70 -5.62 -15.86
N ASN A 44 6.99 -5.76 -15.57
CA ASN A 44 7.96 -6.42 -16.44
C ASN A 44 7.94 -5.86 -17.87
N GLY A 45 7.79 -4.54 -18.01
CA GLY A 45 7.71 -3.84 -19.29
C GLY A 45 6.39 -4.03 -20.06
N THR A 46 5.46 -4.83 -19.55
CA THR A 46 4.12 -5.00 -20.12
C THR A 46 3.11 -4.12 -19.39
N VAL A 47 2.12 -3.59 -20.09
CA VAL A 47 1.03 -2.83 -19.47
C VAL A 47 0.30 -3.70 -18.45
N ALA A 48 0.05 -3.16 -17.25
CA ALA A 48 -0.70 -3.87 -16.22
C ALA A 48 -2.16 -4.11 -16.63
N ASP A 49 -2.72 -5.24 -16.23
CA ASP A 49 -4.10 -5.58 -16.51
C ASP A 49 -5.09 -4.67 -15.77
N ALA A 50 -6.24 -4.43 -16.40
CA ALA A 50 -7.34 -3.70 -15.75
C ALA A 50 -7.80 -4.42 -14.48
N GLY A 51 -8.05 -3.66 -13.42
CA GLY A 51 -8.37 -4.17 -12.08
C GLY A 51 -7.15 -4.30 -11.16
N THR A 52 -5.92 -4.14 -11.66
CA THR A 52 -4.72 -4.10 -10.81
C THR A 52 -4.81 -2.95 -9.81
N LEU A 53 -4.65 -3.23 -8.51
CA LEU A 53 -4.70 -2.20 -7.47
C LEU A 53 -3.41 -1.39 -7.41
N VAL A 54 -3.54 -0.08 -7.26
CA VAL A 54 -2.44 0.86 -7.05
C VAL A 54 -2.69 1.62 -5.76
N GLU A 55 -1.65 1.79 -4.94
CA GLU A 55 -1.72 2.40 -3.62
C GLU A 55 -0.70 3.54 -3.52
N ALA A 56 -1.11 4.67 -2.96
CA ALA A 56 -0.21 5.74 -2.52
C ALA A 56 -0.05 5.68 -1.00
N ARG A 57 1.20 5.64 -0.52
CA ARG A 57 1.54 5.43 0.89
C ARG A 57 2.57 6.43 1.37
N ASN A 58 2.39 6.93 2.60
CA ASN A 58 3.41 7.73 3.28
C ASN A 58 4.50 6.78 3.80
N PRO A 59 5.75 6.86 3.29
CA PRO A 59 6.81 5.93 3.68
C PRO A 59 7.31 6.15 5.12
N THR A 60 7.07 7.32 5.72
CA THR A 60 7.47 7.62 7.11
C THR A 60 6.51 7.00 8.12
N THR A 61 5.21 7.06 7.85
CA THR A 61 4.17 6.59 8.77
C THR A 61 3.61 5.22 8.40
N ASN A 62 3.94 4.72 7.20
CA ASN A 62 3.35 3.52 6.60
C ASN A 62 1.81 3.61 6.50
N THR A 63 1.26 4.82 6.32
CA THR A 63 -0.19 5.06 6.18
C THR A 63 -0.60 5.03 4.71
N GLN A 64 -1.63 4.25 4.36
CA GLN A 64 -2.26 4.30 3.04
C GLN A 64 -3.07 5.60 2.93
N CYS A 65 -2.76 6.40 1.92
CA CYS A 65 -3.34 7.74 1.73
C CYS A 65 -4.08 7.90 0.42
N GLY A 66 -4.08 6.87 -0.43
CA GLY A 66 -4.86 6.83 -1.65
C GLY A 66 -4.83 5.43 -2.24
N GLN A 67 -5.90 5.06 -2.93
CA GLN A 67 -5.98 3.81 -3.67
C GLN A 67 -6.79 4.03 -4.95
N GLY A 68 -6.36 3.35 -6.01
CA GLY A 68 -7.08 3.29 -7.27
C GLY A 68 -6.90 1.94 -7.94
N ILE A 69 -7.51 1.82 -9.11
CA ILE A 69 -7.40 0.65 -9.97
C ILE A 69 -6.86 1.06 -11.33
N VAL A 70 -6.05 0.18 -11.92
CA VAL A 70 -5.69 0.26 -13.33
C VAL A 70 -6.95 0.01 -14.16
N ILE A 71 -7.18 0.84 -15.16
CA ILE A 71 -8.22 0.69 -16.17
C ILE A 71 -7.60 0.18 -17.50
N THR A 72 -8.43 0.00 -18.52
CA THR A 72 -7.98 -0.49 -19.84
C THR A 72 -6.83 0.34 -20.39
N GLY A 73 -5.76 -0.32 -20.84
CA GLY A 73 -4.58 0.34 -21.41
C GLY A 73 -3.52 0.76 -20.38
N GLY A 74 -3.63 0.29 -19.14
CA GLY A 74 -2.65 0.52 -18.07
C GLY A 74 -2.82 1.81 -17.31
N ASP A 75 -3.78 2.64 -17.73
CA ASP A 75 -4.02 3.94 -17.13
C ASP A 75 -4.58 3.79 -15.71
N TYR A 76 -4.27 4.73 -14.82
CA TYR A 76 -4.82 4.76 -13.47
C TYR A 76 -5.00 6.21 -13.01
N VAL A 77 -5.89 6.40 -12.02
CA VAL A 77 -6.07 7.69 -11.32
C VAL A 77 -6.27 7.41 -9.83
N ILE A 78 -5.60 8.18 -8.97
CA ILE A 78 -5.72 8.10 -7.50
C ILE A 78 -5.87 9.51 -6.94
N ASN A 79 -6.86 9.69 -6.07
CA ASN A 79 -6.92 10.83 -5.17
C ASN A 79 -6.15 10.48 -3.89
N VAL A 80 -5.21 11.34 -3.53
CA VAL A 80 -4.34 11.15 -2.38
C VAL A 80 -4.65 12.20 -1.33
N GLU A 81 -4.97 11.70 -0.14
CA GLU A 81 -5.37 12.48 1.02
C GLU A 81 -4.16 13.14 1.70
N ASN A 82 -4.36 14.34 2.23
CA ASN A 82 -3.39 15.02 3.07
C ASN A 82 -3.61 14.70 4.57
N ALA A 83 -2.65 15.12 5.40
CA ALA A 83 -2.68 14.94 6.86
C ALA A 83 -3.89 15.60 7.55
N GLY A 84 -4.49 16.62 6.93
CA GLY A 84 -5.70 17.28 7.43
C GLY A 84 -6.97 16.46 7.21
N GLN A 85 -6.96 15.51 6.28
CA GLN A 85 -8.07 14.60 6.00
C GLN A 85 -7.90 13.28 6.74
N THR A 86 -6.71 12.68 6.64
CA THR A 86 -6.38 11.41 7.27
C THR A 86 -5.06 11.54 8.05
N PRO A 87 -5.08 11.39 9.39
CA PRO A 87 -3.87 11.44 10.20
C PRO A 87 -2.83 10.44 9.72
N GLY A 88 -1.58 10.89 9.59
CA GLY A 88 -0.48 10.07 9.07
C GLY A 88 -0.26 10.17 7.56
N CYS A 89 -1.15 10.86 6.84
CA CYS A 89 -0.94 11.19 5.43
C CYS A 89 -0.05 12.40 5.21
N PHE A 90 0.00 12.90 3.98
CA PHE A 90 1.05 13.79 3.52
C PHE A 90 0.84 15.25 3.93
N SER A 91 1.94 15.94 4.19
CA SER A 91 2.07 17.40 4.10
C SER A 91 2.71 17.77 2.76
N ASP A 92 2.59 19.04 2.36
CA ASP A 92 3.23 19.52 1.14
C ASP A 92 4.76 19.29 1.18
N ASN A 93 5.32 18.80 0.07
CA ASN A 93 6.71 18.39 -0.12
C ASN A 93 7.13 17.04 0.51
N ASP A 94 6.20 16.30 1.12
CA ASP A 94 6.46 14.91 1.51
C ASP A 94 6.71 14.03 0.29
N THR A 95 7.57 13.04 0.43
CA THR A 95 7.81 12.03 -0.62
C THR A 95 6.66 11.03 -0.64
N VAL A 96 6.09 10.80 -1.82
CA VAL A 96 5.06 9.77 -2.03
C VAL A 96 5.72 8.46 -2.46
N GLN A 97 5.29 7.35 -1.87
CA GLN A 97 5.64 6.01 -2.32
C GLN A 97 4.41 5.35 -2.95
N PHE A 98 4.57 4.77 -4.13
CA PHE A 98 3.52 3.98 -4.79
C PHE A 98 3.81 2.50 -4.69
N ARG A 99 2.74 1.71 -4.52
CA ARG A 99 2.78 0.25 -4.57
C ARG A 99 1.73 -0.26 -5.53
N VAL A 100 2.02 -1.37 -6.20
CA VAL A 100 1.12 -2.02 -7.14
C VAL A 100 0.92 -3.46 -6.70
N MET A 101 -0.32 -3.94 -6.73
CA MET A 101 -0.63 -5.32 -6.36
C MET A 101 -0.28 -6.27 -7.50
N VAL A 102 0.62 -7.21 -7.25
CA VAL A 102 1.01 -8.27 -8.18
C VAL A 102 0.91 -9.60 -7.48
N ASN A 103 0.17 -10.55 -8.04
CA ASN A 103 -0.06 -11.88 -7.45
C ASN A 103 -0.57 -11.80 -6.00
N GLY A 104 -1.47 -10.85 -5.72
CA GLY A 104 -2.05 -10.65 -4.39
C GLY A 104 -1.15 -9.94 -3.37
N VAL A 105 0.06 -9.53 -3.76
CA VAL A 105 1.02 -8.84 -2.87
C VAL A 105 1.37 -7.46 -3.43
N PHE A 106 1.34 -6.44 -2.57
CA PHE A 106 1.78 -5.10 -2.96
C PHE A 106 3.31 -5.01 -3.04
N GLN A 107 3.83 -4.63 -4.20
CA GLN A 107 5.25 -4.38 -4.44
C GLN A 107 5.49 -2.88 -4.67
N GLU A 108 6.64 -2.38 -4.23
CA GLU A 108 7.01 -0.98 -4.47
C GLU A 108 7.27 -0.74 -5.96
N ALA A 109 6.65 0.29 -6.51
CA ALA A 109 6.84 0.68 -7.90
C ALA A 109 7.91 1.78 -8.01
N GLN A 110 8.72 1.71 -9.06
CA GLN A 110 9.50 2.84 -9.53
C GLN A 110 8.56 3.84 -10.18
N GLN A 111 8.72 5.12 -9.84
CA GLN A 111 7.90 6.21 -10.36
C GLN A 111 8.69 7.11 -11.29
N THR A 112 8.05 7.60 -12.35
CA THR A 112 8.60 8.61 -13.26
C THR A 112 7.65 9.81 -13.30
N PRO A 113 8.11 11.02 -12.93
CA PRO A 113 9.45 11.34 -12.41
C PRO A 113 9.79 10.67 -11.08
N ALA A 114 11.08 10.42 -10.81
CA ALA A 114 11.52 9.87 -9.54
C ALA A 114 11.42 10.90 -8.41
N GLY A 115 11.10 10.44 -7.20
CA GLY A 115 11.07 11.29 -6.01
C GLY A 115 9.93 12.31 -5.97
N MET A 116 8.76 11.95 -6.50
CA MET A 116 7.58 12.81 -6.52
C MET A 116 7.23 13.35 -5.13
N LYS A 117 6.86 14.63 -5.11
CA LYS A 117 6.48 15.36 -3.92
C LYS A 117 4.99 15.60 -3.91
N PHE A 118 4.37 15.34 -2.77
CA PHE A 118 2.97 15.66 -2.55
C PHE A 118 2.79 17.18 -2.56
N LEU A 119 1.82 17.68 -3.33
CA LEU A 119 1.42 19.09 -3.33
C LEU A 119 -0.11 19.15 -3.31
N SER A 120 -0.69 19.72 -2.25
CA SER A 120 -2.13 19.78 -2.07
C SER A 120 -2.82 20.46 -3.26
N GLY A 121 -3.84 19.81 -3.82
CA GLY A 121 -4.62 20.31 -4.95
C GLY A 121 -3.94 20.28 -6.31
N SER A 122 -2.72 19.75 -6.44
CA SER A 122 -2.11 19.53 -7.77
C SER A 122 -2.64 18.27 -8.44
N VAL A 123 -2.38 18.17 -9.74
CA VAL A 123 -2.69 16.99 -10.56
C VAL A 123 -1.44 16.67 -11.35
N ASP A 124 -0.82 15.53 -11.07
CA ASP A 124 0.49 15.18 -11.59
C ASP A 124 0.47 13.85 -12.36
N ASN A 125 1.18 13.82 -13.48
CA ASN A 125 1.39 12.59 -14.24
C ASN A 125 2.54 11.78 -13.60
N VAL A 126 2.25 10.54 -13.21
CA VAL A 126 3.18 9.63 -12.54
C VAL A 126 3.07 8.27 -13.22
N ASP A 127 4.07 7.91 -14.02
CA ASP A 127 4.14 6.58 -14.58
C ASP A 127 4.81 5.63 -13.58
N LEU A 128 4.19 4.47 -13.39
CA LEU A 128 4.64 3.42 -12.49
C LEU A 128 5.20 2.25 -13.27
N SER A 129 6.36 1.78 -12.84
CA SER A 129 7.00 0.59 -13.40
C SER A 129 7.54 -0.29 -12.30
N LEU A 130 7.47 -1.59 -12.51
CA LEU A 130 8.04 -2.56 -11.59
C LEU A 130 8.55 -3.79 -12.34
N SER A 131 9.66 -4.33 -11.85
CA SER A 131 10.22 -5.59 -12.31
C SER A 131 9.94 -6.62 -11.22
N VAL A 132 8.95 -7.48 -11.43
CA VAL A 132 8.73 -8.62 -10.55
C VAL A 132 9.60 -9.77 -11.01
N ALA A 133 10.36 -10.35 -10.07
CA ALA A 133 10.98 -11.63 -10.31
C ALA A 133 9.89 -12.62 -10.72
N PRO A 134 10.13 -13.47 -11.75
CA PRO A 134 9.20 -14.53 -12.08
C PRO A 134 8.95 -15.37 -10.82
N PRO A 135 7.71 -15.86 -10.61
CA PRO A 135 7.44 -16.75 -9.49
C PRO A 135 8.41 -17.94 -9.56
N PRO A 136 8.89 -18.46 -8.41
CA PRO A 136 9.71 -19.66 -8.40
C PRO A 136 9.02 -20.77 -9.21
N PRO A 137 9.78 -21.56 -9.99
CA PRO A 137 9.23 -22.71 -10.70
C PRO A 137 8.39 -23.58 -9.76
N CYS A 138 7.28 -24.10 -10.27
CA CYS A 138 6.44 -25.01 -9.50
C CYS A 138 7.23 -26.29 -9.19
N PRO A 139 7.38 -26.69 -7.92
CA PRO A 139 8.17 -27.86 -7.55
C PRO A 139 7.32 -29.13 -7.68
N ASP A 140 6.87 -29.40 -8.89
CA ASP A 140 6.18 -30.62 -9.29
C ASP A 140 7.12 -31.42 -10.17
N PHE A 141 7.47 -32.61 -9.70
CA PHE A 141 8.50 -33.44 -10.31
C PHE A 141 7.92 -34.69 -10.97
N GLN A 142 6.59 -34.88 -10.94
CA GLN A 142 5.97 -36.10 -11.46
C GLN A 142 4.51 -35.93 -11.88
N ASP A 143 4.06 -36.80 -12.77
CA ASP A 143 2.65 -36.88 -13.12
C ASP A 143 1.82 -37.56 -12.01
N PRO A 144 0.57 -37.12 -11.76
CA PRO A 144 -0.15 -36.05 -12.46
C PRO A 144 0.14 -34.65 -11.91
N PRO A 145 -0.05 -33.58 -12.73
CA PRO A 145 0.32 -32.22 -12.36
C PRO A 145 -0.19 -31.78 -10.98
N GLY A 146 0.69 -31.17 -10.22
CA GLY A 146 0.44 -30.56 -8.92
C GLY A 146 1.36 -31.08 -7.81
N VAL A 147 1.58 -30.24 -6.80
CA VAL A 147 2.53 -30.50 -5.71
C VAL A 147 1.90 -31.37 -4.62
N ARG A 148 2.49 -32.55 -4.39
CA ARG A 148 1.94 -33.62 -3.54
C ARG A 148 3.00 -34.19 -2.58
N LEU A 149 2.63 -35.24 -1.85
CA LEU A 149 3.55 -35.93 -0.94
C LEU A 149 4.75 -36.48 -1.70
N GLU A 150 4.49 -36.99 -2.90
CA GLU A 150 5.48 -37.64 -3.72
C GLU A 150 6.58 -36.65 -4.15
N ASP A 151 6.27 -35.37 -4.39
CA ASP A 151 7.26 -34.34 -4.74
C ASP A 151 8.15 -33.98 -3.55
N VAL A 152 7.54 -33.91 -2.36
CA VAL A 152 8.29 -33.73 -1.11
C VAL A 152 9.23 -34.91 -0.87
N LEU A 153 8.75 -36.14 -1.08
CA LEU A 153 9.56 -37.35 -0.90
C LEU A 153 10.72 -37.43 -1.91
N LEU A 154 10.55 -36.93 -3.14
CA LEU A 154 11.63 -36.84 -4.12
C LEU A 154 12.75 -35.92 -3.62
N VAL A 155 12.43 -34.71 -3.14
CA VAL A 155 13.45 -33.80 -2.59
C VAL A 155 14.11 -34.39 -1.33
N VAL A 156 13.32 -35.00 -0.44
CA VAL A 156 13.84 -35.67 0.77
C VAL A 156 14.77 -36.84 0.42
N GLY A 157 14.53 -37.53 -0.69
CA GLY A 157 15.42 -38.60 -1.20
C GLY A 157 16.85 -38.13 -1.50
N HIS A 158 17.02 -36.84 -1.78
CA HIS A 158 18.31 -36.21 -2.07
C HIS A 158 18.85 -35.35 -0.90
N TRP A 159 18.33 -35.56 0.31
CA TRP A 159 18.71 -34.80 1.50
C TRP A 159 20.23 -34.78 1.77
N ARG A 160 20.78 -33.59 1.98
CA ARG A 160 22.20 -33.29 2.26
C ARG A 160 23.17 -33.60 1.12
N GLU A 161 22.68 -33.96 -0.06
CA GLU A 161 23.54 -33.96 -1.23
C GLU A 161 24.04 -32.53 -1.50
N LYS A 162 25.21 -32.43 -2.10
CA LYS A 162 25.86 -31.19 -2.51
C LYS A 162 26.23 -31.28 -3.97
N SER A 163 26.48 -30.14 -4.61
CA SER A 163 26.91 -30.10 -6.02
C SER A 163 28.20 -30.88 -6.35
N THR A 164 28.98 -31.27 -5.34
CA THR A 164 30.18 -32.11 -5.47
C THR A 164 29.93 -33.62 -5.34
N ASP A 165 28.74 -34.03 -4.93
CA ASP A 165 28.44 -35.44 -4.66
C ASP A 165 28.07 -36.18 -5.96
N PRO A 166 28.50 -37.44 -6.17
CA PRO A 166 28.24 -38.17 -7.41
C PRO A 166 26.75 -38.42 -7.75
N GLY A 167 25.86 -38.31 -6.77
CA GLY A 167 24.40 -38.47 -6.93
C GLY A 167 23.62 -37.18 -7.10
N TRP A 168 24.32 -36.03 -7.05
CA TRP A 168 23.69 -34.72 -7.05
C TRP A 168 22.77 -34.50 -8.24
N ASN A 169 21.56 -34.03 -7.95
CA ASN A 169 20.64 -33.54 -8.95
C ASN A 169 20.17 -32.12 -8.60
N GLY A 170 20.71 -31.12 -9.28
CA GLY A 170 20.38 -29.70 -9.09
C GLY A 170 18.93 -29.31 -9.42
N THR A 171 18.10 -30.26 -9.86
CA THR A 171 16.64 -30.09 -9.98
C THR A 171 15.99 -29.95 -8.60
N TYR A 172 16.53 -30.61 -7.57
CA TYR A 172 15.97 -30.62 -6.21
C TYR A 172 16.58 -29.54 -5.30
N ASP A 173 17.61 -28.83 -5.77
CA ASP A 173 18.15 -27.61 -5.16
C ASP A 173 17.32 -26.41 -5.67
N LEU A 174 16.31 -26.01 -4.90
CA LEU A 174 15.29 -25.06 -5.30
C LEU A 174 15.68 -23.61 -5.04
N ASP A 175 16.54 -23.36 -4.05
CA ASP A 175 17.06 -22.02 -3.78
C ASP A 175 18.44 -21.74 -4.41
N LYS A 176 19.02 -22.74 -5.07
CA LYS A 176 20.28 -22.68 -5.84
C LYS A 176 21.49 -22.38 -4.96
N ASP A 177 21.51 -22.89 -3.73
CA ASP A 177 22.63 -22.72 -2.81
C ASP A 177 23.71 -23.82 -2.89
N ASN A 178 23.54 -24.81 -3.79
CA ASN A 178 24.38 -25.99 -4.00
C ASN A 178 24.29 -27.07 -2.93
N VAL A 179 23.28 -27.04 -2.06
CA VAL A 179 23.01 -28.07 -1.04
C VAL A 179 21.51 -28.34 -0.95
N ILE A 180 21.09 -29.61 -1.13
CA ILE A 180 19.69 -29.98 -0.89
C ILE A 180 19.47 -30.11 0.61
N SER A 181 18.68 -29.21 1.16
CA SER A 181 18.53 -28.97 2.60
C SER A 181 17.06 -28.91 3.03
N ILE A 182 16.83 -28.54 4.30
CA ILE A 182 15.46 -28.34 4.82
C ILE A 182 14.74 -27.24 4.05
N LYS A 183 15.50 -26.28 3.51
CA LYS A 183 14.93 -25.12 2.84
C LYS A 183 14.27 -25.54 1.53
N ASP A 184 14.86 -26.46 0.77
CA ASP A 184 14.28 -27.01 -0.45
C ASP A 184 12.99 -27.78 -0.14
N VAL A 185 13.01 -28.64 0.88
CA VAL A 185 11.82 -29.39 1.33
C VAL A 185 10.70 -28.43 1.76
N MET A 186 11.03 -27.36 2.48
CA MET A 186 10.07 -26.33 2.88
C MET A 186 9.53 -25.56 1.68
N MET A 187 10.33 -25.32 0.64
CA MET A 187 9.87 -24.67 -0.59
C MET A 187 8.85 -25.52 -1.35
N VAL A 188 9.04 -26.85 -1.43
CA VAL A 188 8.01 -27.75 -1.98
C VAL A 188 6.76 -27.73 -1.11
N SER A 189 6.93 -27.89 0.21
CA SER A 189 5.81 -27.98 1.15
C SER A 189 4.97 -26.69 1.18
N ALA A 190 5.58 -25.54 0.95
CA ALA A 190 4.89 -24.24 0.88
C ALA A 190 3.93 -24.14 -0.32
N ARG A 191 4.05 -25.03 -1.30
CA ARG A 191 3.23 -25.08 -2.52
C ARG A 191 2.27 -26.27 -2.51
N TRP A 192 2.10 -26.94 -1.37
CA TRP A 192 1.28 -28.16 -1.27
C TRP A 192 -0.14 -27.96 -1.82
N GLY A 193 -0.54 -28.80 -2.77
CA GLY A 193 -1.85 -28.75 -3.41
C GLY A 193 -1.96 -27.75 -4.57
N ASP A 194 -0.92 -26.97 -4.85
CA ASP A 194 -0.89 -26.15 -6.07
C ASP A 194 -0.98 -27.06 -7.29
N THR A 195 -1.75 -26.64 -8.29
CA THR A 195 -1.74 -27.28 -9.62
C THR A 195 -0.70 -26.59 -10.48
N CYS A 196 0.32 -27.32 -10.89
CA CYS A 196 1.34 -26.79 -11.77
C CYS A 196 0.87 -26.88 -13.24
N PRO A 197 1.04 -25.82 -14.04
CA PRO A 197 0.87 -25.94 -15.48
C PRO A 197 1.93 -26.91 -16.04
N PRO A 198 1.60 -27.71 -17.09
CA PRO A 198 2.52 -28.63 -17.74
C PRO A 198 3.66 -27.92 -18.48
#